data_AF-A0A244B8W2-F1
#
_entry.id   AF-A0A244B8W2-F1
#
_cell.length_a   1.000
_cell.length_b   1.000
_cell.length_c   1.000
_cell.angle_alpha   90.00
_cell.angle_beta   90.00
_cell.angle_gamma   90.00
#
_symmetry.space_group_name_H-M   'P 1'
#
loop_
_entity.id
_entity.type
_entity.pdbx_description
1 polymer ?
#
loop_
_entity_poly.entity_id
_entity_poly.type
_entity_poly.pdbx_seq_one_letter_code
_entity_poly.pdbx_strand_id
1 'polypeptide(L)' 'MNYQLAKLYRGKHFAGYGIAVNGELLEGQLSARTESRGGEPPTVTVTFRLTAEHIENQPVIQLNRV' A
#
# COMPACT_ATOMS: atom_id res chain seq x y z
N MET A 1 7.27 -6.21 -11.73
CA MET A 1 7.09 -5.55 -10.43
C MET A 1 5.83 -6.13 -9.82
N ASN A 2 5.96 -7.03 -8.83
CA ASN A 2 4.81 -7.68 -8.21
C ASN A 2 4.57 -6.96 -6.88
N TYR A 3 3.67 -5.98 -6.86
CA TYR A 3 3.22 -5.41 -5.60
C TYR A 3 2.31 -6.44 -4.92
N GLN A 4 2.41 -6.55 -3.61
CA GLN A 4 1.64 -7.51 -2.82
C GLN A 4 0.93 -6.80 -1.68
N LEU A 5 -0.30 -7.22 -1.38
CA LEU A 5 -0.97 -6.82 -0.15
C LEU A 5 -0.38 -7.65 1.01
N ALA A 6 0.29 -6.99 1.94
CA ALA A 6 0.87 -7.60 3.12
C ALA A 6 -0.08 -7.50 4.32
N LYS A 7 -0.19 -8.59 5.10
CA LYS A 7 -0.83 -8.54 6.43
C LYS A 7 0.21 -8.13 7.47
N LEU A 8 -0.10 -7.10 8.23
CA LEU A 8 0.78 -6.57 9.27
C LEU A 8 0.34 -7.10 10.63
N TYR A 9 1.30 -7.61 11.38
CA TYR A 9 1.08 -8.12 12.73
C TYR A 9 2.03 -7.43 13.72
N ARG A 10 1.52 -7.13 14.92
CA ARG A 10 2.34 -6.76 16.08
C ARG A 10 2.27 -7.91 17.09
N GLY A 11 3.30 -8.75 17.08
CA GLY A 11 3.25 -10.05 17.75
C GLY A 11 2.16 -10.93 17.13
N LYS A 12 1.16 -11.33 17.92
CA LYS A 12 0.02 -12.13 17.45
C LYS A 12 -1.19 -11.30 16.99
N HIS A 13 -1.16 -9.98 17.20
CA HIS A 13 -2.30 -9.11 16.89
C HIS A 13 -2.23 -8.62 15.45
N PHE A 14 -3.32 -8.80 14.70
CA PHE A 14 -3.47 -8.20 13.39
C PHE A 14 -3.55 -6.67 13.52
N ALA A 15 -2.61 -5.97 12.89
CA ALA A 15 -2.49 -4.51 12.97
C ALA A 15 -3.05 -3.81 11.73
N GLY A 16 -3.35 -4.54 10.67
CA GLY A 16 -3.87 -4.00 9.41
C GLY A 16 -3.14 -4.54 8.19
N TYR A 17 -3.28 -3.83 7.08
CA TYR A 17 -2.64 -4.19 5.82
C TYR A 17 -1.55 -3.18 5.44
N GLY A 18 -0.68 -3.57 4.51
CA GLY A 18 0.24 -2.66 3.85
C GLY A 18 0.58 -3.13 2.45
N ILE A 19 1.34 -2.33 1.71
CA ILE A 19 1.82 -2.72 0.38
C ILE A 19 3.27 -3.18 0.51
N ALA A 20 3.57 -4.35 -0.02
CA ALA A 20 4.93 -4.87 -0.10
C ALA A 20 5.43 -4.91 -1.54
N VAL A 21 6.73 -4.69 -1.71
CA VAL A 21 7.44 -4.87 -2.98
C VAL A 21 8.60 -5.81 -2.71
N ASN A 22 8.69 -6.90 -3.48
CA ASN A 22 9.72 -7.93 -3.30
C ASN A 22 9.76 -8.53 -1.88
N GLY A 23 8.60 -8.64 -1.21
CA GLY A 23 8.49 -9.20 0.14
C GLY A 23 8.77 -8.21 1.28
N GLU A 24 9.18 -6.99 0.97
CA GLU A 24 9.44 -5.94 1.96
C GLU A 24 8.31 -4.91 1.99
N LEU A 25 7.93 -4.47 3.18
CA LEU A 25 6.90 -3.44 3.36
C LEU A 25 7.39 -2.13 2.73
N LEU A 26 6.59 -1.55 1.85
CA LEU A 26 6.89 -0.29 1.21
C LEU A 26 6.99 0.82 2.26
N GLU A 27 8.14 1.50 2.28
CA GLU A 27 8.41 2.55 3.24
C GLU A 27 7.47 3.75 3.07
N GLY A 28 7.34 4.55 4.15
CA GLY A 28 6.52 5.76 4.13
C GLY A 28 5.02 5.51 4.27
N GLN A 29 4.56 4.26 4.45
CA GLN A 29 3.17 3.99 4.79
C GLN A 29 2.81 4.65 6.13
N LEU A 30 1.79 5.51 6.12
CA LEU A 30 1.27 6.20 7.30
C LEU A 30 0.08 5.47 7.90
N SER A 31 -0.81 4.94 7.06
CA SER A 31 -2.03 4.28 7.50
C SER A 31 -2.56 3.32 6.45
N ALA A 32 -3.36 2.35 6.90
CA ALA A 32 -4.18 1.52 6.04
C ALA A 32 -5.58 1.42 6.67
N ARG A 33 -6.59 1.84 5.92
CA ARG A 33 -8.00 1.74 6.31
C ARG A 33 -8.65 0.62 5.54
N THR A 34 -9.25 -0.33 6.25
CA THR A 34 -10.06 -1.39 5.65
C THR A 34 -11.52 -1.01 5.75
N GLU A 35 -12.23 -1.07 4.63
CA GLU A 35 -13.68 -0.89 4.57
C GLU A 35 -14.31 -2.19 4.11
N SER A 36 -15.39 -2.59 4.78
CA SER A 36 -16.16 -3.77 4.42
C SER A 36 -17.63 -3.39 4.38
N ARG A 37 -18.28 -3.71 3.27
CA ARG A 37 -19.73 -3.60 3.10
C ARG A 37 -20.28 -5.01 2.93
N GLY A 38 -21.42 -5.30 3.57
CA GLY A 38 -22.02 -6.62 3.52
C GLY A 38 -22.31 -7.03 2.08
N GLY A 39 -21.84 -8.23 1.68
CA GLY A 39 -21.99 -8.76 0.33
C GLY A 39 -20.88 -8.40 -0.66
N GLU A 40 -19.92 -7.55 -0.27
CA GLU A 40 -18.79 -7.14 -1.13
C GLU A 40 -17.44 -7.54 -0.52
N PRO A 41 -16.44 -7.88 -1.36
CA PRO A 41 -15.06 -8.02 -0.89
C PRO A 41 -14.57 -6.74 -0.20
N PRO A 42 -13.81 -6.84 0.90
CA PRO A 42 -13.29 -5.67 1.59
C PRO A 42 -12.30 -4.90 0.72
N THR A 43 -12.32 -3.59 0.83
CA THR A 43 -11.35 -2.69 0.19
C THR A 43 -10.36 -2.16 1.21
N VAL A 44 -9.14 -1.86 0.76
CA VAL A 44 -8.10 -1.25 1.59
C VAL A 44 -7.61 0.02 0.92
N THR A 45 -7.66 1.13 1.64
CA THR A 45 -7.01 2.38 1.26
C THR A 45 -5.72 2.52 2.07
N VAL A 46 -4.59 2.66 1.38
CA VAL A 46 -3.28 2.86 2.01
C VAL A 46 -2.80 4.28 1.73
N THR A 47 -2.38 4.99 2.77
CA THR A 47 -1.82 6.35 2.65
C THR A 47 -0.32 6.31 2.86
N PHE A 48 0.41 6.95 1.95
CA PHE A 48 1.85 7.09 2.00
C PHE A 48 2.25 8.55 2.22
N ARG A 49 3.34 8.76 2.95
CA ARG A 49 4.05 10.04 2.98
C ARG A 49 4.96 10.11 1.77
N LEU A 50 4.75 11.12 0.92
CA LEU A 50 5.73 11.48 -0.10
C LEU A 50 6.86 12.28 0.56
N THR A 51 8.10 11.91 0.25
CA THR A 51 9.29 12.70 0.63
C THR A 51 9.57 13.71 -0.47
N ALA A 52 10.41 14.71 -0.21
CA ALA A 52 10.86 15.64 -1.26
C ALA A 52 11.50 14.88 -2.43
N GLU A 53 12.33 13.87 -2.13
CA GLU A 53 12.92 13.00 -3.15
C GLU A 53 11.87 12.24 -3.96
N HIS A 54 10.83 11.70 -3.33
CA HIS A 54 9.73 11.08 -4.06
C HIS A 54 9.05 12.10 -4.97
N ILE A 55 8.84 13.34 -4.54
CA ILE A 55 8.16 14.36 -5.35
C ILE A 55 9.02 14.76 -6.55
N GLU A 56 10.34 14.90 -6.36
CA GLU A 56 11.25 15.43 -7.37
C GLU A 56 11.78 14.36 -8.34
N ASN A 57 11.95 13.12 -7.87
CA ASN A 57 12.66 12.05 -8.62
C ASN A 57 11.78 10.82 -8.91
N GLN A 58 10.46 11.00 -8.97
CA GLN A 58 9.54 9.90 -9.23
C GLN A 58 9.67 9.36 -10.67
N PRO A 59 9.80 8.02 -10.86
CA PRO A 59 9.72 7.42 -12.19
C PRO A 59 8.35 7.72 -12.82
N VAL A 60 8.36 8.39 -13.98
CA VAL A 60 7.15 8.65 -14.73
C VAL A 60 6.83 7.44 -15.60
N ILE A 61 5.82 6.67 -15.21
CA ILE A 61 5.30 5.58 -16.04
C ILE A 61 4.15 6.13 -16.87
N GLN A 62 4.39 6.31 -18.18
CA GLN A 62 3.30 6.57 -19.11
C GLN A 62 2.52 5.29 -19.34
N LEU A 63 1.32 5.24 -18.77
CA LEU A 63 0.33 4.23 -19.13
C LEU A 63 -0.18 4.63 -20.51
N ASN A 64 0.41 4.08 -21.57
CA ASN A 64 -0.06 4.32 -22.93
C ASN A 64 -1.59 4.15 -22.96
N ARG A 65 -2.29 5.20 -23.40
CA ARG A 65 -3.71 5.11 -23.74
C ARG A 65 -3.86 4.00 -24.77
N VAL A 66 -4.63 2.98 -24.42
CA VAL A 66 -5.33 2.20 -25.44
C VAL A 66 -6.36 3.11 -26.10
#